data_AF-A0A089NS62-F1
#
_entry.id   AF-A0A089NS62-F1
#
_cell.length_a   1.000
_cell.length_b   1.000
_cell.length_c   1.000
_cell.angle_alpha   90.00
_cell.angle_beta   90.00
_cell.angle_gamma   90.00
#
_symmetry.space_group_name_H-M   'P 1'
#
loop_
_entity.id
_entity.type
_entity.pdbx_description
1 polymer ?
#
loop_
_entity_poly.entity_id
_entity_poly.type
_entity_poly.pdbx_seq_one_letter_code
_entity_poly.pdbx_strand_id
1 'polypeptide(L)'
;MDQREFYWVRVKGELWNSLAVATTDEKEVRHFHLPGRLFGLYEGQVEVVERIPAPCEPLTSEAEDAGGFMLRAVRKLFGLSSPKASVITYQQAARAMVRRAA
;
A
#
# COMPACT_ATOMS: atom_id res chain seq x y z
N MET A 1 -14.80 -3.93 -15.49
CA MET A 1 -14.44 -4.19 -14.08
C MET A 1 -13.63 -2.99 -13.64
N ASP A 2 -14.21 -2.10 -12.84
CA ASP A 2 -13.53 -0.88 -12.42
C ASP A 2 -12.31 -1.25 -11.56
N GLN A 3 -11.13 -0.98 -12.09
CA GLN A 3 -9.88 -1.28 -11.43
C GLN A 3 -9.74 -0.30 -10.26
N ARG A 4 -9.92 -0.79 -9.04
CA ARG A 4 -9.75 -0.01 -7.82
C ARG A 4 -8.27 -0.03 -7.44
N GLU A 5 -7.69 1.14 -7.34
CA GLU A 5 -6.30 1.33 -6.96
C GLU A 5 -6.23 2.01 -5.58
N PHE A 6 -5.18 1.73 -4.81
CA PHE A 6 -5.00 2.29 -3.47
C PHE A 6 -3.78 3.20 -3.47
N TYR A 7 -3.88 4.33 -2.79
CA TYR A 7 -2.82 5.34 -2.75
C TYR A 7 -2.70 5.98 -1.37
N TRP A 8 -1.48 6.29 -0.97
CA TRP A 8 -1.23 7.37 -0.03
C TRP A 8 -1.27 8.69 -0.80
N VAL A 9 -2.14 9.59 -0.37
CA VAL A 9 -2.28 10.93 -0.97
C VAL A 9 -2.20 12.00 0.10
N ARG A 10 -1.76 13.19 -0.29
CA ARG A 10 -1.88 14.40 0.52
C ARG A 10 -2.87 15.34 -0.16
N VAL A 11 -3.90 15.74 0.56
CA VAL A 11 -4.84 16.75 0.04
C VAL A 11 -4.15 18.11 0.10
N LYS A 12 -4.26 18.89 -0.98
CA LYS A 12 -3.69 20.24 -1.02
C LYS A 12 -4.30 21.10 0.09
N GLY A 13 -3.44 21.73 0.89
CA GLY A 13 -3.84 22.51 2.07
C GLY A 13 -3.93 21.71 3.36
N GLU A 14 -3.69 20.41 3.34
CA GLU A 14 -3.65 19.56 4.54
C GLU A 14 -2.23 19.09 4.84
N LEU A 15 -1.95 18.88 6.12
CA LEU A 15 -0.61 18.52 6.60
C LEU A 15 -0.39 17.00 6.68
N TRP A 16 -1.46 16.21 6.56
CA TRP A 16 -1.44 14.77 6.82
C TRP A 16 -1.62 13.99 5.52
N ASN A 17 -0.92 12.85 5.42
CA ASN A 17 -1.17 11.89 4.36
C ASN A 17 -2.37 11.03 4.73
N SER A 18 -3.20 10.70 3.75
CA SER A 18 -4.40 9.89 3.91
C SER A 18 -4.42 8.75 2.91
N LEU A 19 -5.01 7.63 3.31
CA LEU A 19 -5.29 6.52 2.40
C LEU A 19 -6.46 6.89 1.51
N ALA A 20 -6.31 6.76 0.20
CA ALA A 20 -7.36 6.98 -0.76
C ALA A 20 -7.54 5.75 -1.66
N VAL A 21 -8.79 5.50 -2.04
CA VAL A 21 -9.14 4.57 -3.12
C VAL A 21 -9.34 5.41 -4.37
N ALA A 22 -8.55 5.14 -5.41
CA ALA A 22 -8.75 5.73 -6.72
C ALA A 22 -9.64 4.84 -7.57
N THR A 23 -10.62 5.47 -8.21
CA THR A 23 -11.43 4.87 -9.27
C THR A 23 -11.27 5.69 -10.53
N THR A 24 -11.10 5.01 -11.67
CA THR A 24 -11.01 5.65 -12.98
C THR A 24 -12.34 5.50 -13.69
N ASP A 25 -12.90 6.60 -14.18
CA ASP A 25 -14.15 6.58 -14.94
C ASP A 25 -13.92 6.28 -16.44
N GLU A 26 -15.00 6.19 -17.22
CA GLU A 26 -14.96 5.92 -18.67
C GLU A 26 -14.22 7.00 -19.49
N LYS A 27 -13.97 8.17 -18.90
CA LYS A 27 -13.24 9.29 -19.52
C LYS A 27 -11.77 9.32 -19.07
N GLU A 28 -11.30 8.24 -18.44
CA GLU A 28 -9.96 8.10 -17.88
C GLU A 28 -9.63 9.12 -16.76
N VAL A 29 -10.64 9.71 -16.14
CA VAL A 29 -10.44 10.64 -15.02
C VAL A 29 -10.39 9.85 -13.72
N ARG A 30 -9.33 10.10 -12.93
CA ARG A 30 -9.17 9.50 -11.59
C ARG A 30 -9.85 10.31 -10.50
N HIS A 31 -10.67 9.62 -9.73
CA HIS A 31 -11.37 10.14 -8.55
C HIS A 31 -10.82 9.45 -7.30
N PHE A 32 -10.34 10.24 -6.35
CA PHE A 32 -9.75 9.77 -5.09
C PHE A 32 -10.75 9.87 -3.95
N HIS A 33 -11.18 8.72 -3.45
CA HIS A 33 -12.10 8.61 -2.33
C HIS A 33 -11.34 8.36 -1.04
N LEU A 34 -11.42 9.34 -0.12
CA LEU A 34 -10.81 9.25 1.20
C LEU A 34 -11.85 8.77 2.22
N PRO A 35 -11.49 7.87 3.16
CA PRO A 35 -12.36 7.49 4.26
C PRO A 35 -12.81 8.72 5.05
N GLY A 36 -14.10 8.80 5.36
CA GLY A 36 -14.69 9.91 6.10
C GLY A 36 -15.03 11.15 5.27
N ARG A 37 -14.77 11.16 3.96
CA ARG A 37 -15.26 12.20 3.04
C ARG A 37 -16.43 11.71 2.22
N LEU A 38 -17.44 12.57 2.09
CA LEU A 38 -18.64 12.28 1.32
C LEU A 38 -18.37 12.34 -0.20
N PHE A 39 -17.46 13.21 -0.63
CA PHE A 39 -17.14 13.44 -2.04
C PHE A 39 -15.72 13.01 -2.39
N GLY A 40 -15.56 12.46 -3.59
CA GLY A 40 -14.25 12.17 -4.17
C GLY A 40 -13.50 13.46 -4.51
N LEU A 41 -12.17 13.38 -4.50
CA LEU A 41 -11.28 14.46 -4.91
C LEU A 41 -10.72 14.16 -6.29
N TYR A 42 -10.51 15.21 -7.08
CA TYR A 42 -9.87 15.08 -8.40
C TYR A 42 -8.34 15.11 -8.28
N GLU A 43 -7.64 14.61 -9.29
CA GLU A 43 -6.17 14.57 -9.36
C GLU A 43 -5.53 15.95 -9.12
N GLY A 44 -6.19 17.05 -9.50
CA GLY A 44 -5.72 18.41 -9.24
C GLY A 44 -5.78 18.85 -7.77
N GLN A 45 -6.52 18.15 -6.91
CA GLN A 45 -6.74 18.49 -5.50
C GLN A 45 -5.88 17.64 -4.55
N VAL A 46 -5.24 16.60 -5.07
CA VAL A 46 -4.40 15.68 -4.29
C VAL A 46 -2.99 15.61 -4.87
N GLU A 47 -2.03 15.38 -4.01
CA GLU A 47 -0.67 14.98 -4.36
C GLU A 47 -0.54 13.49 -4.06
N VAL A 48 -0.20 12.69 -5.09
CA VAL A 48 0.03 11.26 -4.90
C VAL A 48 1.40 11.07 -4.27
N VAL A 49 1.42 10.52 -3.06
CA VAL A 49 2.65 10.25 -2.31
C VAL A 49 3.20 8.89 -2.70
N GLU A 50 2.34 7.86 -2.71
CA GLU A 50 2.75 6.49 -2.99
C GLU A 50 1.55 5.65 -3.46
N ARG A 51 1.79 4.74 -4.40
CA ARG A 51 0.80 3.73 -4.81
C ARG A 51 0.93 2.50 -3.91
N ILE A 52 -0.19 2.07 -3.35
CA ILE A 52 -0.26 0.85 -2.54
C ILE A 52 -0.66 -0.30 -3.46
N PRO A 53 0.20 -1.32 -3.61
CA PRO A 53 -0.09 -2.47 -4.45
C PRO A 53 -1.30 -3.25 -3.92
N ALA A 54 -2.13 -3.75 -4.83
CA ALA A 54 -3.30 -4.53 -4.46
C ALA A 54 -2.88 -5.87 -3.81
N PRO A 55 -3.75 -6.50 -2.99
CA PRO A 55 -3.48 -7.85 -2.50
C PRO A 55 -3.18 -8.80 -3.67
N CYS A 56 -2.07 -9.51 -3.57
CA CYS A 56 -1.54 -10.44 -4.60
C CYS A 56 -0.83 -9.80 -5.81
N GLU A 57 -0.69 -8.48 -5.86
CA GLU A 57 0.20 -7.83 -6.82
C GLU A 57 1.67 -8.06 -6.42
N PRO A 58 2.56 -8.44 -7.36
CA PRO A 58 3.97 -8.61 -7.06
C PRO A 58 4.58 -7.26 -6.65
N LEU A 59 5.15 -7.21 -5.44
CA LEU A 59 5.87 -6.02 -4.97
C LEU A 59 7.10 -5.85 -5.85
N THR A 60 7.22 -4.76 -6.58
CA THR A 60 8.44 -4.49 -7.36
C THR A 60 9.59 -4.21 -6.40
N SER A 61 10.77 -4.75 -6.70
CA SER A 61 11.92 -4.89 -5.81
C SER A 61 12.57 -3.60 -5.31
N GLU A 62 12.11 -2.43 -5.76
CA GLU A 62 12.75 -1.14 -5.49
C GLU A 62 12.03 -0.32 -4.42
N ALA A 63 10.76 -0.59 -4.15
CA ALA A 63 10.06 -0.03 -3.01
C ALA A 63 10.12 -1.03 -1.87
N GLU A 64 11.05 -0.80 -0.94
CA GLU A 64 10.93 -1.32 0.42
C GLU A 64 9.68 -0.72 1.08
N ASP A 65 8.52 -1.21 0.67
CA ASP A 65 7.22 -0.69 1.05
C ASP A 65 7.01 -0.85 2.57
N ALA A 66 6.12 -0.07 3.19
CA ALA A 66 5.87 -0.07 4.63
C ALA A 66 5.61 -1.49 5.19
N GLY A 67 5.06 -2.38 4.35
CA GLY A 67 4.93 -3.81 4.63
C GLY A 67 6.27 -4.54 4.81
N GLY A 68 7.27 -4.26 3.99
CA GLY A 68 8.64 -4.76 4.13
C GLY A 68 9.37 -4.17 5.35
N PHE A 69 9.12 -2.90 5.69
CA PHE A 69 9.62 -2.30 6.93
C PHE A 69 8.99 -2.95 8.17
N MET A 70 7.67 -3.11 8.20
CA MET A 70 6.95 -3.78 9.26
C MET A 70 7.36 -5.26 9.38
N LEU A 71 7.56 -5.96 8.27
CA LEU A 71 8.05 -7.34 8.28
C LEU A 71 9.46 -7.46 8.86
N ARG A 72 10.34 -6.50 8.55
CA ARG A 72 11.69 -6.44 9.14
C ARG A 72 11.64 -6.12 10.64
N ALA A 73 10.79 -5.20 11.05
CA ALA A 73 10.58 -4.87 12.46
C ALA A 73 10.07 -6.09 13.25
N VAL A 74 9.06 -6.79 12.72
CA VAL A 74 8.53 -8.03 13.31
C VAL A 74 9.61 -9.11 13.37
N ARG A 75 10.37 -9.34 12.30
CA ARG A 75 11.46 -10.33 12.32
C ARG A 75 12.54 -10.00 13.34
N LYS A 76 12.92 -8.73 13.49
CA LYS A 76 13.89 -8.28 14.49
C LYS A 76 13.39 -8.52 15.92
N LEU A 77 12.10 -8.29 16.17
CA LEU A 77 11.46 -8.56 17.46
C LEU A 77 11.55 -10.05 17.85
N PHE A 78 11.50 -10.96 16.87
CA PHE A 78 11.55 -12.42 17.08
C PHE A 78 12.91 -13.06 16.74
N GLY A 79 13.98 -12.28 16.53
CA GLY A 79 15.33 -12.79 16.24
C GLY A 79 15.48 -13.54 14.91
N LEU A 80 14.60 -13.29 13.94
CA LEU A 80 14.59 -13.97 12.64
C LEU A 80 15.52 -13.26 11.64
N SER A 81 16.26 -14.03 10.83
CA SER A 81 17.13 -13.49 9.79
C SER A 81 16.34 -12.71 8.72
N SER A 82 16.87 -11.53 8.35
CA SER A 82 16.29 -10.72 7.28
C SER A 82 16.57 -11.38 5.93
N PRO A 83 15.57 -11.62 5.07
CA PRO A 83 15.83 -12.18 3.76
C PRO A 83 16.40 -11.07 2.89
N LYS A 84 17.69 -11.15 2.56
CA LYS A 84 18.21 -10.42 1.41
C LYS A 84 17.47 -10.92 0.16
N ALA A 85 16.90 -9.98 -0.58
CA ALA A 85 16.55 -10.08 -2.00
C ALA A 85 15.35 -10.91 -2.48
N SER A 86 14.54 -11.56 -1.62
CA SER A 86 13.29 -12.17 -2.11
C SER A 86 12.07 -11.33 -1.76
N VAL A 87 11.47 -10.75 -2.80
CA VAL A 87 10.08 -10.27 -2.73
C VAL A 87 9.21 -11.47 -2.36
N ILE A 88 8.64 -11.43 -1.16
CA ILE A 88 7.65 -12.39 -0.69
C ILE A 88 6.37 -11.60 -0.48
N THR A 89 5.26 -12.07 -1.05
CA THR A 89 3.97 -11.43 -0.79
C THR A 89 3.65 -11.50 0.70
N TYR A 90 2.90 -10.53 1.23
CA TYR A 90 2.55 -10.46 2.67
C TYR A 90 1.96 -11.79 3.19
N GLN A 91 1.12 -12.43 2.39
CA GLN A 91 0.50 -13.72 2.72
C GLN A 91 1.53 -14.86 2.84
N GLN A 92 2.54 -14.90 1.97
CA GLN A 92 3.61 -15.89 2.04
C GLN A 92 4.50 -15.67 3.26
N ALA A 93 4.80 -14.41 3.60
CA ALA A 93 5.52 -14.07 4.81
C ALA A 93 4.77 -14.47 6.09
N ALA A 94 3.48 -14.14 6.18
CA ALA A 94 2.64 -14.52 7.31
C ALA A 94 2.56 -16.05 7.48
N ARG A 95 2.37 -16.79 6.38
CA ARG A 95 2.36 -18.27 6.40
C ARG A 95 3.69 -18.86 6.86
N ALA A 96 4.81 -18.28 6.44
CA ALA A 96 6.14 -18.73 6.86
C ALA A 96 6.38 -18.52 8.36
N MET A 97 5.89 -17.41 8.93
CA MET A 97 5.97 -17.15 10.37
C MET A 97 5.17 -18.18 11.19
N VAL A 98 3.92 -18.45 10.78
CA VAL A 98 3.06 -19.42 11.47
C VAL A 98 3.69 -20.82 11.47
N ARG A 99 4.25 -21.25 10.33
CA ARG A 99 4.91 -22.57 10.22
C ARG A 99 6.16 -22.74 11.10
N ARG A 100 6.83 -21.65 11.48
CA ARG A 100 8.04 -21.69 12.31
C ARG A 100 7.74 -21.64 13.81
N ALA A 101 6.55 -21.16 14.18
CA ALA A 101 6.10 -21.07 15.57
C ALA A 101 5.33 -22.31 16.05
N ALA A 102 4.91 -23.18 15.13
CA ALA A 102 4.37 -24.52 15.40
C ALA A 102 5.50 -25.55 15.45
#